data_AF-A0AAV4FT96-F1
#
_entry.id   AF-A0AAV4FT96-F1
#
_cell.length_a   1.000
_cell.length_b   1.000
_cell.length_c   1.000
_cell.angle_alpha   90.00
_cell.angle_beta   90.00
_cell.angle_gamma   90.00
#
_symmetry.space_group_name_H-M   'P 1'
#
loop_
_entity.id
_entity.type
_entity.pdbx_description
1 polymer ?
#
loop_
_entity_poly.entity_id
_entity_poly.type
_entity_poly.pdbx_seq_one_letter_code
_entity_poly.pdbx_strand_id
1 'polypeptide(L)'
;MGGDFYSCGEGNRSLYLFVALLVCIIIVEGLEDERSTASEFTTAMSKEEKKQLREKSLEMFDHAYGAYMVLGKLDEFDTAVRNVIRDTRFDTDVVVSVFETNIRILGGLLGGHVAAVYFKRRKLAMLWYHDELLTMAKEVGDRLLPAFNTTTGIPYARVNLRHGITTKIVNSNRDTCTSCAGTMILEFAALSRLTGIAVYEEKSRKAMDYLWGQRHRSNNLMGTVLNVHNGDWIRRESGVGAGIDSYYEYVLKAYVLLGDDTYLARFNKHYDGVMRYISQGPLLVDVHMHKPTSAARNFMDALLAFWPGLQVLVGDIGPAVETHEMLYQVVKRHNFLPEVGVVS
;
A
#
# COMPACT_ATOMS: atom_id res chain seq x y z
N MET A 1 7.41 32.96 -11.31
CA MET A 1 8.46 32.11 -10.72
C MET A 1 7.83 30.75 -10.48
N GLY A 2 7.80 29.93 -11.55
CA GLY A 2 7.29 28.56 -11.52
C GLY A 2 8.45 27.61 -11.25
N GLY A 3 8.24 26.64 -10.37
CA GLY A 3 9.21 25.61 -10.04
C GLY A 3 8.87 24.32 -10.78
N ASP A 4 9.83 23.83 -11.55
CA ASP A 4 9.85 22.53 -12.21
C ASP A 4 9.86 21.41 -11.16
N PHE A 5 8.74 20.71 -11.03
CA PHE A 5 8.70 19.29 -10.70
C PHE A 5 8.16 18.59 -11.95
N TYR A 6 8.51 17.33 -12.17
CA TYR A 6 8.19 16.48 -13.33
C TYR A 6 9.31 16.35 -14.37
N SER A 7 10.28 15.51 -14.02
CA SER A 7 10.85 14.56 -14.97
C SER A 7 11.10 13.25 -14.23
N CYS A 8 10.25 12.24 -14.47
CA CYS A 8 10.53 10.87 -14.06
C CYS A 8 10.03 9.94 -15.16
N GLY A 9 10.96 9.54 -16.04
CA GLY A 9 10.71 8.61 -17.14
C GLY A 9 10.44 7.19 -16.69
N GLU A 10 9.70 6.47 -17.53
CA GLU A 10 9.68 5.02 -17.88
C GLU A 10 9.95 3.89 -16.84
N GLY A 11 10.29 4.17 -15.59
CA GLY A 11 10.62 3.16 -14.56
C GLY A 11 9.43 2.54 -13.81
N ASN A 12 8.19 2.97 -14.09
CA ASN A 12 7.03 2.63 -13.24
C ASN A 12 6.36 1.27 -13.53
N ARG A 13 6.79 0.50 -14.53
CA ARG A 13 6.22 -0.84 -14.77
C ARG A 13 6.70 -1.92 -13.79
N SER A 14 7.88 -1.73 -13.19
CA SER A 14 8.45 -2.69 -12.22
C SER A 14 7.83 -2.55 -10.83
N LEU A 15 7.39 -1.35 -10.45
CA LEU A 15 6.90 -1.03 -9.11
C LEU A 15 5.52 -1.64 -8.81
N TYR A 16 4.60 -1.62 -9.77
CA TYR A 16 3.29 -2.27 -9.65
C TYR A 16 3.38 -3.80 -9.61
N LEU A 17 4.32 -4.38 -10.37
CA LEU A 17 4.62 -5.80 -10.25
C LEU A 17 5.15 -6.12 -8.85
N PHE A 18 6.07 -5.30 -8.30
CA PHE A 18 6.68 -5.49 -6.98
C PHE A 18 5.71 -5.42 -5.80
N VAL A 19 4.68 -4.56 -5.85
CA VAL A 19 3.66 -4.46 -4.79
C VAL A 19 2.65 -5.62 -4.87
N ALA A 20 2.26 -6.06 -6.08
CA ALA A 20 1.48 -7.28 -6.25
C ALA A 20 2.26 -8.53 -5.77
N LEU A 21 3.58 -8.48 -5.96
CA LEU A 21 4.56 -9.45 -5.52
C LEU A 21 4.60 -9.61 -4.01
N LEU A 22 4.68 -8.49 -3.27
CA LEU A 22 4.71 -8.51 -1.79
C LEU A 22 3.49 -9.21 -1.23
N VAL A 23 2.31 -8.88 -1.76
CA VAL A 23 1.03 -9.44 -1.33
C VAL A 23 0.98 -10.94 -1.62
N CYS A 24 1.36 -11.38 -2.82
CA CYS A 24 1.38 -12.82 -3.15
C CYS A 24 2.40 -13.58 -2.30
N ILE A 25 3.58 -13.02 -2.08
CA ILE A 25 4.66 -13.60 -1.30
C ILE A 25 4.30 -13.76 0.18
N ILE A 26 3.76 -12.73 0.81
CA ILE A 26 3.44 -12.75 2.25
C ILE A 26 2.16 -13.58 2.49
N ILE A 27 1.22 -13.67 1.53
CA ILE A 27 0.13 -14.66 1.59
C ILE A 27 0.71 -16.08 1.61
N VAL A 28 1.77 -16.34 0.85
CA VAL A 28 2.38 -17.67 0.76
C VAL A 28 3.14 -18.06 2.03
N GLU A 29 3.81 -17.12 2.69
CA GLU A 29 4.55 -17.36 3.95
C GLU A 29 3.69 -17.18 5.21
N GLY A 30 2.76 -16.23 5.24
CA GLY A 30 1.87 -15.94 6.38
C GLY A 30 0.83 -17.03 6.67
N LEU A 31 0.61 -17.96 5.73
CA LEU A 31 -0.25 -19.12 5.91
C LEU A 31 0.47 -20.35 6.51
N GLU A 32 1.76 -20.25 6.84
CA GLU A 32 2.48 -21.34 7.54
C GLU A 32 2.24 -21.33 9.07
N ASP A 33 1.75 -20.24 9.65
CA ASP A 33 1.81 -20.05 11.11
C ASP A 33 0.48 -19.57 11.74
N GLU A 34 -0.48 -20.50 11.93
CA GLU A 34 -1.56 -20.32 12.92
C GLU A 34 -1.85 -21.62 13.69
N ARG A 35 -1.31 -21.69 14.92
CA ARG A 35 -1.90 -22.49 16.00
C ARG A 35 -3.17 -21.80 16.50
N SER A 36 -4.30 -22.44 16.21
CA SER A 36 -5.63 -22.39 16.82
C SER A 36 -5.93 -21.31 17.88
N THR A 37 -6.98 -20.51 17.64
CA THR A 37 -8.28 -20.59 18.36
C THR A 37 -9.33 -19.70 17.69
N ALA A 38 -10.50 -20.23 17.38
CA ALA A 38 -11.61 -19.56 16.71
C ALA A 38 -12.74 -19.19 17.70
N SER A 39 -13.50 -18.14 17.38
CA SER A 39 -14.84 -17.86 17.93
C SER A 39 -15.69 -17.14 16.88
N GLU A 40 -16.90 -17.64 16.66
CA GLU A 40 -17.84 -17.37 15.55
C GLU A 40 -18.64 -16.05 15.70
N PHE A 41 -18.78 -15.28 14.61
CA PHE A 41 -20.05 -14.88 13.93
C PHE A 41 -19.84 -13.71 12.96
N THR A 42 -19.36 -14.03 11.76
CA THR A 42 -19.60 -13.46 10.41
C THR A 42 -18.74 -14.34 9.49
N THR A 43 -19.18 -14.67 8.26
CA THR A 43 -18.58 -15.71 7.41
C THR A 43 -17.09 -15.43 7.08
N ALA A 44 -16.23 -15.82 8.02
CA ALA A 44 -14.80 -15.89 7.85
C ALA A 44 -14.53 -16.89 6.72
N MET A 45 -13.65 -16.52 5.79
CA MET A 45 -13.24 -17.45 4.74
C MET A 45 -12.75 -18.74 5.37
N SER A 46 -13.35 -19.84 4.93
CA SER A 46 -13.03 -21.17 5.38
C SER A 46 -11.55 -21.47 5.16
N LYS A 47 -11.00 -22.40 5.95
CA LYS A 47 -9.62 -22.87 5.75
C LYS A 47 -9.35 -23.34 4.32
N GLU A 48 -10.37 -23.89 3.67
CA GLU A 48 -10.30 -24.35 2.29
C GLU A 48 -10.20 -23.17 1.30
N GLU A 49 -10.96 -22.09 1.51
CA GLU A 49 -10.85 -20.89 0.68
C GLU A 49 -9.50 -20.18 0.87
N LYS A 50 -8.98 -20.12 2.10
CA LYS A 50 -7.63 -19.60 2.38
C LYS A 50 -6.56 -20.44 1.66
N LYS A 51 -6.71 -21.77 1.65
CA LYS A 51 -5.82 -22.69 0.94
C LYS A 51 -5.90 -22.52 -0.58
N GLN A 52 -7.11 -22.40 -1.14
CA GLN A 52 -7.29 -22.15 -2.58
C GLN A 52 -6.72 -20.81 -3.02
N LEU A 53 -6.89 -19.76 -2.21
CA LEU A 53 -6.24 -18.47 -2.44
C LEU A 53 -4.71 -18.58 -2.41
N ARG A 54 -4.16 -19.37 -1.49
CA ARG A 54 -2.72 -19.66 -1.43
C ARG A 54 -2.22 -20.31 -2.71
N GLU A 55 -2.87 -21.39 -3.14
CA GLU A 55 -2.50 -22.14 -4.34
C GLU A 55 -2.60 -21.27 -5.59
N LYS A 56 -3.67 -20.48 -5.74
CA LYS A 56 -3.80 -19.51 -6.83
C LYS A 56 -2.74 -18.41 -6.78
N SER A 57 -2.38 -17.93 -5.58
CA SER A 57 -1.33 -16.91 -5.41
C SER A 57 0.05 -17.47 -5.77
N LEU A 58 0.32 -18.74 -5.41
CA LEU A 58 1.52 -19.48 -5.84
C LEU A 58 1.56 -19.65 -7.36
N GLU A 59 0.45 -20.07 -7.98
CA GLU A 59 0.38 -20.22 -9.43
C GLU A 59 0.57 -18.88 -10.16
N MET A 60 -0.05 -17.80 -9.67
CA MET A 60 0.17 -16.45 -10.19
C MET A 60 1.64 -16.03 -10.06
N PHE A 61 2.25 -16.31 -8.91
CA PHE A 61 3.66 -16.03 -8.67
C PHE A 61 4.55 -16.81 -9.64
N ASP A 62 4.33 -18.11 -9.77
CA ASP A 62 5.08 -18.99 -10.66
C ASP A 62 4.90 -18.60 -12.13
N HIS A 63 3.71 -18.12 -12.54
CA HIS A 63 3.49 -17.57 -13.88
C HIS A 63 4.19 -16.23 -14.09
N ALA A 64 4.11 -15.31 -13.13
CA ALA A 64 4.75 -14.00 -13.21
C ALA A 64 6.29 -14.11 -13.22
N TYR A 65 6.85 -15.04 -12.44
CA TYR A 65 8.29 -15.31 -12.38
C TYR A 65 8.77 -16.36 -13.37
N GLY A 66 7.87 -17.15 -13.96
CA GLY A 66 8.17 -18.06 -15.06
C GLY A 66 8.83 -17.30 -16.21
N ALA A 67 8.37 -16.07 -16.49
CA ALA A 67 9.03 -15.19 -17.44
C ALA A 67 10.48 -14.81 -17.03
N TYR A 68 10.75 -14.56 -15.74
CA TYR A 68 12.11 -14.28 -15.25
C TYR A 68 13.05 -15.49 -15.37
N MET A 69 12.53 -16.69 -15.07
CA MET A 69 13.27 -17.94 -15.20
C MET A 69 13.55 -18.30 -16.66
N VAL A 70 12.57 -18.10 -17.55
CA VAL A 70 12.67 -18.38 -18.99
C VAL A 70 13.55 -17.35 -19.71
N LEU A 71 13.57 -16.09 -19.26
CA LEU A 71 14.36 -15.01 -19.87
C LEU A 71 15.80 -14.91 -19.33
N GLY A 72 16.26 -15.81 -18.46
CA GLY A 72 17.62 -15.78 -17.92
C GLY A 72 17.91 -14.58 -16.99
N LYS A 73 16.87 -13.94 -16.45
CA LYS A 73 16.99 -12.71 -15.63
C LYS A 73 17.33 -12.99 -14.17
N LEU A 74 17.53 -14.25 -13.78
CA LEU A 74 17.95 -14.61 -12.43
C LEU A 74 19.36 -14.12 -12.12
N ASP A 75 20.27 -14.10 -13.10
CA ASP A 75 21.63 -13.58 -12.94
C ASP A 75 21.62 -12.05 -12.76
N GLU A 76 20.74 -11.35 -13.48
CA GLU A 76 20.50 -9.91 -13.30
C GLU A 76 19.96 -9.62 -11.90
N PHE A 77 18.99 -10.42 -11.43
CA PHE A 77 18.44 -10.30 -10.09
C PHE A 77 19.51 -10.57 -9.01
N ASP A 78 20.30 -11.64 -9.13
CA ASP A 78 21.41 -11.97 -8.22
C ASP A 78 22.41 -10.79 -8.14
N THR A 79 22.81 -10.27 -9.30
CA THR A 79 23.72 -9.12 -9.41
C THR A 79 23.11 -7.87 -8.76
N ALA A 80 21.83 -7.60 -9.01
CA ALA A 80 21.14 -6.46 -8.41
C ALA A 80 21.09 -6.57 -6.88
N VAL A 81 20.77 -7.74 -6.33
CA VAL A 81 20.76 -7.97 -4.88
C VAL A 81 22.14 -7.75 -4.28
N ARG A 82 23.20 -8.26 -4.91
CA ARG A 82 24.58 -8.02 -4.45
C ARG A 82 24.96 -6.55 -4.46
N ASN A 83 24.59 -5.82 -5.51
CA ASN A 83 24.85 -4.38 -5.61
C ASN A 83 24.10 -3.61 -4.51
N VAL A 84 22.84 -3.95 -4.24
CA VAL A 84 22.06 -3.34 -3.15
C VAL A 84 22.76 -3.53 -1.81
N ILE A 85 23.16 -4.76 -1.48
CA ILE A 85 23.87 -5.09 -0.24
C ILE A 85 25.20 -4.33 -0.13
N ARG A 86 25.97 -4.28 -1.23
CA ARG A 86 27.30 -3.64 -1.24
C ARG A 86 27.20 -2.13 -1.09
N ASP A 87 26.31 -1.49 -1.85
CA ASP A 87 26.40 -0.05 -2.13
C ASP A 87 25.40 0.80 -1.32
N THR A 88 24.35 0.21 -0.77
CA THR A 88 23.28 0.96 -0.08
C THR A 88 23.58 1.18 1.39
N ARG A 89 23.36 2.40 1.90
CA ARG A 89 23.50 2.74 3.32
C ARG A 89 22.31 3.58 3.79
N PHE A 90 21.72 3.23 4.93
CA PHE A 90 20.56 3.93 5.48
C PHE A 90 20.91 4.88 6.64
N ASP A 91 22.11 4.81 7.20
CA ASP A 91 22.61 5.82 8.14
C ASP A 91 23.12 7.09 7.43
N THR A 92 22.21 7.84 6.84
CA THR A 92 22.52 9.09 6.12
C THR A 92 21.72 10.25 6.70
N ASP A 93 22.33 11.41 6.85
CA ASP A 93 21.65 12.64 7.28
C ASP A 93 20.81 13.23 6.13
N VAL A 94 19.67 12.59 5.87
CA VAL A 94 18.72 12.97 4.83
C VAL A 94 17.30 12.82 5.36
N VAL A 95 16.45 13.78 5.01
CA VAL A 95 15.01 13.73 5.31
C VAL A 95 14.28 13.09 4.13
N VAL A 96 13.53 12.04 4.41
CA VAL A 96 12.78 11.25 3.42
C VAL A 96 11.29 11.29 3.70
N SER A 97 10.49 10.94 2.69
CA SER A 97 9.06 10.67 2.85
C SER A 97 8.87 9.30 3.48
N VAL A 98 8.12 9.22 4.59
CA VAL A 98 7.86 7.95 5.29
C VAL A 98 7.08 6.99 4.39
N PHE A 99 6.06 7.51 3.71
CA PHE A 99 5.23 6.76 2.76
C PHE A 99 6.05 6.19 1.61
N GLU A 100 6.85 7.02 0.93
CA GLU A 100 7.62 6.57 -0.23
C GLU A 100 8.74 5.59 0.16
N THR A 101 9.41 5.85 1.29
CA THR A 101 10.42 4.93 1.79
C THR A 101 9.80 3.59 2.21
N ASN A 102 8.59 3.59 2.78
CA ASN A 102 7.87 2.37 3.10
C ASN A 102 7.54 1.55 1.85
N ILE A 103 6.76 2.10 0.91
CA ILE A 103 6.25 1.32 -0.22
C ILE A 103 7.34 0.94 -1.23
N ARG A 104 8.41 1.75 -1.36
CA ARG A 104 9.46 1.51 -2.36
C ARG A 104 10.66 0.78 -1.78
N ILE A 105 11.20 1.28 -0.67
CA ILE A 105 12.46 0.76 -0.13
C ILE A 105 12.18 -0.43 0.77
N LEU A 106 11.33 -0.27 1.79
CA LEU A 106 10.99 -1.38 2.67
C LEU A 106 10.25 -2.48 1.92
N GLY A 107 9.22 -2.13 1.13
CA GLY A 107 8.53 -3.06 0.24
C GLY A 107 9.49 -3.74 -0.75
N GLY A 108 10.36 -2.99 -1.43
CA GLY A 108 11.33 -3.58 -2.36
C GLY A 108 12.30 -4.56 -1.71
N LEU A 109 12.82 -4.25 -0.51
CA LEU A 109 13.73 -5.12 0.24
C LEU A 109 13.03 -6.39 0.72
N LEU A 110 11.80 -6.28 1.24
CA LEU A 110 11.01 -7.42 1.69
C LEU A 110 10.61 -8.33 0.51
N GLY A 111 10.15 -7.75 -0.60
CA GLY A 111 9.83 -8.51 -1.82
C GLY A 111 11.05 -9.20 -2.41
N GLY A 112 12.21 -8.52 -2.42
CA GLY A 112 13.48 -9.10 -2.84
C GLY A 112 13.96 -10.21 -1.91
N HIS A 113 13.81 -10.05 -0.59
CA HIS A 113 14.15 -11.06 0.40
C HIS A 113 13.38 -12.36 0.15
N VAL A 114 12.06 -12.29 0.06
CA VAL A 114 11.29 -13.53 -0.09
C VAL A 114 11.47 -14.14 -1.49
N ALA A 115 11.65 -13.34 -2.55
CA ALA A 115 12.03 -13.89 -3.85
C ALA A 115 13.37 -14.66 -3.78
N ALA A 116 14.38 -14.10 -3.11
CA ALA A 116 15.66 -14.77 -2.92
C ALA A 116 15.52 -16.07 -2.10
N VAL A 117 14.73 -16.05 -1.01
CA VAL A 117 14.41 -17.24 -0.21
C VAL A 117 13.68 -18.29 -1.04
N TYR A 118 12.72 -17.89 -1.87
CA TYR A 118 11.98 -18.78 -2.78
C TYR A 118 12.93 -19.50 -3.73
N PHE A 119 13.80 -18.77 -4.44
CA PHE A 119 14.75 -19.36 -5.38
C PHE A 119 15.77 -20.27 -4.69
N LYS A 120 16.23 -19.88 -3.49
CA LYS A 120 17.14 -20.69 -2.67
C LYS A 120 16.47 -22.00 -2.24
N ARG A 121 15.23 -21.97 -1.73
CA ARG A 121 14.47 -23.15 -1.28
C ARG A 121 14.23 -24.14 -2.43
N ARG A 122 13.94 -23.64 -3.63
CA ARG A 122 13.78 -24.44 -4.85
C ARG A 122 15.11 -24.90 -5.47
N LYS A 123 16.25 -24.48 -4.91
CA LYS A 123 17.61 -24.75 -5.42
C LYS A 123 17.80 -24.26 -6.87
N LEU A 124 17.14 -23.17 -7.23
CA LEU A 124 17.20 -22.59 -8.58
C LEU A 124 18.31 -21.53 -8.72
N ALA A 125 18.44 -20.64 -7.73
CA ALA A 125 19.43 -19.57 -7.71
C ALA A 125 19.68 -19.08 -6.27
N MET A 126 20.62 -18.14 -6.10
CA MET A 126 20.85 -17.43 -4.84
C MET A 126 21.14 -18.33 -3.62
N LEU A 127 21.82 -19.47 -3.84
CA LEU A 127 22.18 -20.41 -2.76
C LEU A 127 23.03 -19.77 -1.65
N TRP A 128 23.76 -18.71 -2.00
CA TRP A 128 24.63 -17.94 -1.12
C TRP A 128 23.88 -16.95 -0.21
N TYR A 129 22.59 -16.70 -0.46
CA TYR A 129 21.82 -15.66 0.24
C TYR A 129 21.53 -16.06 1.70
N HIS A 130 21.76 -15.16 2.65
CA HIS A 130 21.55 -15.36 4.10
C HIS A 130 20.83 -14.16 4.73
N ASP A 131 19.68 -13.81 4.18
CA ASP A 131 18.74 -12.82 4.75
C ASP A 131 19.30 -11.40 4.85
N GLU A 132 20.28 -11.06 4.01
CA GLU A 132 20.91 -9.73 4.01
C GLU A 132 19.89 -8.63 3.71
N LEU A 133 18.97 -8.86 2.78
CA LEU A 133 17.90 -7.89 2.48
C LEU A 133 16.90 -7.74 3.63
N LEU A 134 16.64 -8.80 4.40
CA LEU A 134 15.78 -8.70 5.59
C LEU A 134 16.47 -7.88 6.69
N THR A 135 17.77 -8.05 6.86
CA THR A 135 18.58 -7.23 7.78
C THR A 135 18.52 -5.74 7.40
N MET A 136 18.65 -5.45 6.10
CA MET A 136 18.50 -4.10 5.56
C MET A 136 17.06 -3.56 5.72
N ALA A 137 16.04 -4.39 5.48
CA ALA A 137 14.64 -4.03 5.67
C ALA A 137 14.35 -3.64 7.12
N LYS A 138 14.89 -4.41 8.08
CA LYS A 138 14.82 -4.10 9.50
C LYS A 138 15.48 -2.76 9.82
N GLU A 139 16.66 -2.48 9.26
CA GLU A 139 17.36 -1.21 9.44
C GLU A 139 16.50 -0.01 8.98
N VAL A 140 15.81 -0.15 7.85
CA VAL A 140 14.86 0.85 7.34
C VAL A 140 13.66 0.98 8.27
N GLY A 141 13.03 -0.13 8.67
CA GLY A 141 11.90 -0.13 9.61
C GLY A 141 12.23 0.60 10.92
N ASP A 142 13.40 0.31 11.50
CA ASP A 142 13.89 0.97 12.72
C ASP A 142 14.02 2.49 12.56
N ARG A 143 14.40 2.97 11.38
CA ARG A 143 14.54 4.40 11.06
C ARG A 143 13.22 5.09 10.79
N LEU A 144 12.21 4.34 10.36
CA LEU A 144 10.85 4.85 10.14
C LEU A 144 10.03 4.88 11.43
N LEU A 145 10.30 4.00 12.40
CA LEU A 145 9.57 3.93 13.69
C LEU A 145 9.42 5.28 14.42
N PRO A 146 10.45 6.16 14.49
CA PRO A 146 10.30 7.47 15.12
C PRO A 146 9.17 8.33 14.55
N ALA A 147 8.78 8.14 13.28
CA ALA A 147 7.69 8.89 12.68
C ALA A 147 6.35 8.68 13.38
N PHE A 148 6.12 7.52 13.99
CA PHE A 148 4.90 7.19 14.73
C PHE A 148 4.85 7.82 16.13
N ASN A 149 5.88 8.55 16.55
CA ASN A 149 5.92 9.22 17.85
C ASN A 149 5.13 10.54 17.82
N THR A 150 3.83 10.43 17.54
CA THR A 150 2.86 11.52 17.58
C THR A 150 1.81 11.24 18.64
N THR A 151 1.02 12.26 19.01
CA THR A 151 -0.03 12.13 20.03
C THR A 151 -1.08 11.09 19.64
N THR A 152 -1.42 11.02 18.35
CA THR A 152 -2.43 10.10 17.81
C THR A 152 -1.86 8.72 17.50
N GLY A 153 -0.55 8.62 17.23
CA GLY A 153 0.10 7.44 16.67
C GLY A 153 0.09 7.41 15.13
N ILE A 154 -0.52 8.40 14.46
CA ILE A 154 -0.38 8.58 13.01
C ILE A 154 1.06 9.02 12.70
N PRO A 155 1.73 8.44 11.70
CA PRO A 155 3.10 8.82 11.39
C PRO A 155 3.20 10.24 10.82
N TYR A 156 4.27 10.95 11.19
CA TYR A 156 4.73 12.13 10.45
C TYR A 156 4.96 11.78 8.96
N ALA A 157 4.67 12.71 8.05
CA ALA A 157 4.88 12.50 6.62
C ALA A 157 6.38 12.35 6.24
N ARG A 158 7.30 12.86 7.07
CA ARG A 158 8.74 12.80 6.83
C ARG A 158 9.53 12.45 8.08
N VAL A 159 10.70 11.84 7.88
CA VAL A 159 11.64 11.46 8.93
C VAL A 159 13.08 11.65 8.43
N ASN A 160 14.02 11.96 9.32
CA ASN A 160 15.44 11.93 9.00
C ASN A 160 16.00 10.52 9.25
N LEU A 161 16.71 9.95 8.28
CA LEU A 161 17.18 8.55 8.39
C LEU A 161 18.27 8.35 9.45
N ARG A 162 19.03 9.38 9.80
CA ARG A 162 20.04 9.33 10.87
C ARG A 162 19.50 9.82 12.21
N HIS A 163 18.73 10.91 12.18
CA HIS A 163 18.32 11.65 13.38
C HIS A 163 16.85 11.45 13.78
N GLY A 164 16.07 10.67 13.04
CA GLY A 164 14.65 10.45 13.31
C GLY A 164 13.82 11.73 13.19
N ILE A 165 13.04 12.04 14.21
CA ILE A 165 12.18 13.24 14.24
C ILE A 165 12.91 14.40 14.92
N THR A 166 13.34 15.36 14.10
CA THR A 166 14.05 16.57 14.56
C THR A 166 13.07 17.71 14.87
N THR A 167 13.53 18.72 15.62
CA THR A 167 12.74 19.92 15.94
C THR A 167 12.24 20.63 14.67
N LYS A 168 13.04 20.64 13.60
CA LYS A 168 12.65 21.17 12.30
C LYS A 168 11.44 20.43 11.72
N ILE A 169 11.42 19.10 11.80
CA ILE A 169 10.31 18.27 11.30
C ILE A 169 9.03 18.52 12.12
N VAL A 170 9.14 18.55 13.46
CA VAL A 170 8.00 18.81 14.35
C VAL A 170 7.33 20.16 14.04
N ASN A 171 8.13 21.17 13.72
CA ASN A 171 7.63 22.52 13.43
C ASN A 171 7.04 22.66 12.03
N SER A 172 7.55 21.92 11.03
CA SER A 172 7.13 22.09 9.63
C SER A 172 6.13 21.04 9.11
N ASN A 173 6.00 19.88 9.77
CA ASN A 173 5.28 18.72 9.20
C ASN A 173 4.20 18.20 10.14
N ARG A 174 3.28 19.07 10.56
CA ARG A 174 2.19 18.66 11.46
C ARG A 174 1.05 17.92 10.77
N ASP A 175 1.05 17.90 9.44
CA ASP A 175 -0.02 17.34 8.63
C ASP A 175 0.51 16.21 7.77
N THR A 176 -0.34 15.21 7.50
CA THR A 176 -0.02 14.07 6.64
C THR A 176 -1.23 13.73 5.78
N CYS A 177 -1.01 13.05 4.66
CA CYS A 177 -2.10 12.58 3.82
C CYS A 177 -2.68 11.26 4.34
N THR A 178 -3.94 10.95 4.01
CA THR A 178 -4.62 9.74 4.49
C THR A 178 -3.93 8.48 3.99
N SER A 179 -3.53 8.44 2.72
CA SER A 179 -2.68 7.36 2.19
C SER A 179 -1.31 7.32 2.87
N CYS A 180 -0.67 8.47 3.09
CA CYS A 180 0.62 8.55 3.77
C CYS A 180 0.60 7.90 5.16
N ALA A 181 -0.52 8.03 5.88
CA ALA A 181 -0.71 7.46 7.21
C ALA A 181 -1.21 6.01 7.18
N GLY A 182 -2.05 5.66 6.20
CA GLY A 182 -2.72 4.37 6.10
C GLY A 182 -1.96 3.29 5.34
N THR A 183 -0.95 3.67 4.57
CA THR A 183 -0.26 2.79 3.63
C THR A 183 1.07 2.31 4.22
N MET A 184 1.01 1.76 5.44
CA MET A 184 2.16 1.26 6.20
C MET A 184 2.00 -0.21 6.64
N ILE A 185 0.75 -0.67 6.79
CA ILE A 185 0.46 -1.94 7.49
C ILE A 185 1.00 -3.18 6.77
N LEU A 186 1.01 -3.22 5.44
CA LEU A 186 1.44 -4.43 4.71
C LEU A 186 2.93 -4.70 4.93
N GLU A 187 3.78 -3.70 4.73
CA GLU A 187 5.23 -3.82 4.89
C GLU A 187 5.61 -3.99 6.37
N PHE A 188 4.96 -3.24 7.28
CA PHE A 188 5.30 -3.31 8.70
C PHE A 188 4.84 -4.63 9.33
N ALA A 189 3.69 -5.17 8.91
CA ALA A 189 3.26 -6.50 9.34
C ALA A 189 4.20 -7.59 8.80
N ALA A 190 4.54 -7.52 7.51
CA ALA A 190 5.51 -8.44 6.90
C ALA A 190 6.86 -8.41 7.61
N LEU A 191 7.39 -7.21 7.89
CA LEU A 191 8.64 -7.05 8.63
C LEU A 191 8.54 -7.65 10.03
N SER A 192 7.41 -7.46 10.72
CA SER A 192 7.20 -8.02 12.06
C SER A 192 7.18 -9.55 12.04
N ARG A 193 6.50 -10.15 11.06
CA ARG A 193 6.42 -11.60 10.89
C ARG A 193 7.77 -12.21 10.54
N LEU A 194 8.52 -11.59 9.63
CA LEU A 194 9.83 -12.08 9.17
C LEU A 194 10.93 -11.90 10.21
N THR A 195 10.87 -10.84 11.04
CA THR A 195 11.90 -10.56 12.06
C THR A 195 11.53 -11.07 13.46
N GLY A 196 10.26 -11.41 13.70
CA GLY A 196 9.73 -11.71 15.03
C GLY A 196 9.53 -10.50 15.94
N ILE A 197 9.66 -9.27 15.43
CA ILE A 197 9.57 -8.03 16.21
C ILE A 197 8.21 -7.36 15.98
N ALA A 198 7.31 -7.45 16.96
CA ALA A 198 5.92 -7.01 16.81
C ALA A 198 5.72 -5.49 16.64
N VAL A 199 6.69 -4.66 17.06
CA VAL A 199 6.51 -3.21 17.16
C VAL A 199 6.13 -2.54 15.84
N TYR A 200 6.57 -3.07 14.69
CA TYR A 200 6.22 -2.49 13.40
C TYR A 200 4.72 -2.67 13.13
N GLU A 201 4.20 -3.89 13.21
CA GLU A 201 2.78 -4.18 13.02
C GLU A 201 1.91 -3.43 14.04
N GLU A 202 2.32 -3.39 15.31
CA GLU A 202 1.57 -2.69 16.36
C GLU A 202 1.41 -1.21 16.06
N LYS A 203 2.47 -0.55 15.59
CA LYS A 203 2.44 0.89 15.27
C LYS A 203 1.58 1.19 14.04
N SER A 204 1.73 0.41 12.97
CA SER A 204 0.93 0.60 11.75
C SER A 204 -0.53 0.25 11.95
N ARG A 205 -0.85 -0.81 12.71
CA ARG A 205 -2.22 -1.16 13.11
C ARG A 205 -2.88 -0.07 13.93
N LYS A 206 -2.17 0.50 14.92
CA LYS A 206 -2.68 1.62 15.72
C LYS A 206 -3.01 2.84 14.84
N ALA A 207 -2.19 3.13 13.83
CA ALA A 207 -2.47 4.21 12.87
C ALA A 207 -3.74 3.93 12.05
N MET A 208 -3.91 2.69 11.56
CA MET A 208 -5.13 2.26 10.85
C MET A 208 -6.38 2.34 11.73
N ASP A 209 -6.30 1.93 12.99
CA ASP A 209 -7.39 2.02 13.96
C ASP A 209 -7.78 3.47 14.25
N TYR A 210 -6.79 4.36 14.38
CA TYR A 210 -7.05 5.78 14.56
C TYR A 210 -7.74 6.38 13.33
N LEU A 211 -7.22 6.13 12.12
CA LEU A 211 -7.82 6.60 10.86
C LEU A 211 -9.25 6.12 10.69
N TRP A 212 -9.52 4.85 10.98
CA TRP A 212 -10.87 4.30 11.00
C TRP A 212 -11.80 5.10 11.90
N GLY A 213 -11.31 5.51 13.08
CA GLY A 213 -12.05 6.36 14.02
C GLY A 213 -12.34 7.78 13.52
N GLN A 214 -11.55 8.30 12.57
CA GLN A 214 -11.69 9.66 12.02
C GLN A 214 -12.70 9.79 10.89
N ARG A 215 -13.21 8.67 10.35
CA ARG A 215 -14.22 8.71 9.29
C ARG A 215 -15.49 9.43 9.74
N HIS A 216 -16.19 10.04 8.79
CA HIS A 216 -17.45 10.67 9.07
C HIS A 216 -18.54 9.63 9.36
N ARG A 217 -19.22 9.77 10.51
CA ARG A 217 -20.05 8.70 11.11
C ARG A 217 -21.26 8.28 10.26
N SER A 218 -21.81 9.17 9.45
CA SER A 218 -23.03 8.88 8.67
C SER A 218 -22.77 8.34 7.26
N ASN A 219 -21.59 8.61 6.69
CA ASN A 219 -21.29 8.29 5.29
C ASN A 219 -20.00 7.49 5.10
N ASN A 220 -19.23 7.25 6.16
CA ASN A 220 -17.95 6.54 6.16
C ASN A 220 -16.86 7.13 5.25
N LEU A 221 -17.02 8.37 4.80
CA LEU A 221 -16.00 9.08 4.03
C LEU A 221 -14.91 9.62 4.94
N MET A 222 -13.74 9.91 4.36
CA MET A 222 -12.59 10.48 5.05
C MET A 222 -12.03 11.66 4.27
N GLY A 223 -11.37 12.58 4.97
CA GLY A 223 -10.60 13.63 4.30
C GLY A 223 -9.31 13.09 3.69
N THR A 224 -8.59 13.96 2.98
CA THR A 224 -7.32 13.62 2.32
C THR A 224 -6.09 14.04 3.12
N VAL A 225 -6.22 15.02 4.03
CA VAL A 225 -5.09 15.48 4.88
C VAL A 225 -5.59 15.72 6.29
N LEU A 226 -4.86 15.19 7.27
CA LEU A 226 -5.14 15.34 8.69
C LEU A 226 -3.89 15.76 9.48
N ASN A 227 -4.13 16.42 10.60
CA ASN A 227 -3.09 16.78 11.54
C ASN A 227 -2.73 15.62 12.46
N VAL A 228 -1.44 15.32 12.60
CA VAL A 228 -0.95 14.12 13.30
C VAL A 228 -1.05 14.20 14.83
N HIS A 229 -1.33 15.38 15.40
CA HIS A 229 -1.40 15.57 16.85
C HIS A 229 -2.82 15.62 17.38
N ASN A 230 -3.74 16.28 16.67
CA ASN A 230 -5.13 16.40 17.12
C ASN A 230 -6.12 15.57 16.27
N GLY A 231 -5.70 15.07 15.10
CA GLY A 231 -6.54 14.30 14.18
C GLY A 231 -7.50 15.12 13.33
N ASP A 232 -7.44 16.46 13.40
CA ASP A 232 -8.35 17.31 12.64
C ASP A 232 -8.10 17.19 11.13
N TRP A 233 -9.18 17.05 10.37
CA TRP A 233 -9.14 17.10 8.92
C TRP A 233 -8.82 18.52 8.44
N ILE A 234 -7.62 18.70 7.89
CA ILE A 234 -7.14 19.93 7.23
C ILE A 234 -7.73 20.05 5.84
N ARG A 235 -7.75 18.94 5.08
CA ARG A 235 -8.38 18.83 3.76
C ARG A 235 -9.49 17.79 3.80
N ARG A 236 -10.70 18.25 3.51
CA ARG A 236 -11.97 17.53 3.72
C ARG A 236 -12.60 17.05 2.40
N GLU A 237 -11.89 17.23 1.29
CA GLU A 237 -12.18 16.55 0.04
C GLU A 237 -12.00 15.04 0.26
N SER A 238 -12.95 14.26 -0.26
CA SER A 238 -13.00 12.81 -0.20
C SER A 238 -13.22 12.29 -1.61
N GLY A 239 -12.45 11.28 -1.98
CA GLY A 239 -12.52 10.65 -3.29
C GLY A 239 -11.86 9.28 -3.21
N VAL A 240 -11.47 8.74 -4.35
CA VAL A 240 -10.61 7.55 -4.44
C VAL A 240 -9.23 7.87 -5.02
N GLY A 241 -8.96 9.13 -5.38
CA GLY A 241 -7.72 9.54 -6.01
C GLY A 241 -6.62 9.96 -5.03
N ALA A 242 -5.79 10.89 -5.49
CA ALA A 242 -4.55 11.29 -4.82
C ALA A 242 -4.74 11.68 -3.34
N GLY A 243 -3.97 11.04 -2.46
CA GLY A 243 -3.92 11.35 -1.03
C GLY A 243 -4.85 10.52 -0.15
N ILE A 244 -5.66 9.62 -0.74
CA ILE A 244 -6.50 8.66 -0.01
C ILE A 244 -6.55 7.28 -0.69
N ASP A 245 -6.39 7.21 -2.02
CA ASP A 245 -6.27 6.01 -2.85
C ASP A 245 -5.85 4.72 -2.11
N SER A 246 -4.56 4.63 -1.78
CA SER A 246 -3.90 3.44 -1.27
C SER A 246 -4.28 3.11 0.18
N TYR A 247 -4.94 4.02 0.92
CA TYR A 247 -5.56 3.64 2.18
C TYR A 247 -6.65 2.59 1.93
N TYR A 248 -7.55 2.80 0.96
CA TYR A 248 -8.61 1.81 0.69
C TYR A 248 -8.04 0.48 0.21
N GLU A 249 -7.01 0.55 -0.63
CA GLU A 249 -6.25 -0.63 -1.06
C GLU A 249 -5.66 -1.39 0.13
N TYR A 250 -5.03 -0.69 1.08
CA TYR A 250 -4.38 -1.32 2.22
C TYR A 250 -5.38 -1.84 3.24
N VAL A 251 -6.54 -1.20 3.40
CA VAL A 251 -7.62 -1.78 4.21
C VAL A 251 -8.02 -3.14 3.64
N LEU A 252 -8.28 -3.26 2.34
CA LEU A 252 -8.64 -4.57 1.77
C LEU A 252 -7.48 -5.56 1.80
N LYS A 253 -6.28 -5.13 1.38
CA LYS A 253 -5.12 -6.01 1.30
C LYS A 253 -4.63 -6.46 2.67
N ALA A 254 -4.84 -5.68 3.73
CA ALA A 254 -4.53 -6.11 5.10
C ALA A 254 -5.42 -7.28 5.53
N TYR A 255 -6.69 -7.31 5.10
CA TYR A 255 -7.53 -8.50 5.29
C TYR A 255 -6.95 -9.71 4.56
N VAL A 256 -6.58 -9.56 3.28
CA VAL A 256 -6.01 -10.66 2.50
C VAL A 256 -4.69 -11.17 3.11
N LEU A 257 -3.86 -10.26 3.60
CA LEU A 257 -2.54 -10.53 4.15
C LEU A 257 -2.61 -11.18 5.55
N LEU A 258 -3.41 -10.60 6.44
CA LEU A 258 -3.41 -10.89 7.87
C LEU A 258 -4.56 -11.80 8.28
N GLY A 259 -5.55 -12.03 7.39
CA GLY A 259 -6.74 -12.81 7.69
C GLY A 259 -7.67 -12.19 8.76
N ASP A 260 -7.54 -10.89 9.03
CA ASP A 260 -8.28 -10.17 10.06
C ASP A 260 -9.54 -9.52 9.48
N ASP A 261 -10.69 -10.12 9.79
CA ASP A 261 -12.02 -9.72 9.31
C ASP A 261 -12.38 -8.26 9.65
N THR A 262 -11.72 -7.66 10.64
CA THR A 262 -11.90 -6.24 10.98
C THR A 262 -11.60 -5.36 9.77
N TYR A 263 -10.55 -5.68 9.01
CA TYR A 263 -10.17 -4.92 7.83
C TYR A 263 -11.19 -5.07 6.70
N LEU A 264 -11.73 -6.28 6.48
CA LEU A 264 -12.79 -6.50 5.49
C LEU A 264 -14.06 -5.70 5.86
N ALA A 265 -14.47 -5.75 7.12
CA ALA A 265 -15.61 -4.99 7.60
C ALA A 265 -15.42 -3.47 7.41
N ARG A 266 -14.22 -2.95 7.66
CA ARG A 266 -13.86 -1.54 7.41
C ARG A 266 -13.90 -1.20 5.93
N PHE A 267 -13.32 -2.07 5.08
CA PHE A 267 -13.34 -1.88 3.63
C PHE A 267 -14.77 -1.80 3.11
N ASN A 268 -15.63 -2.74 3.47
CA ASN A 268 -17.03 -2.77 3.01
C ASN A 268 -17.77 -1.48 3.39
N LYS A 269 -17.54 -0.94 4.60
CA LYS A 269 -18.14 0.35 5.01
C LYS A 269 -17.65 1.54 4.20
N HIS A 270 -16.36 1.56 3.87
CA HIS A 270 -15.81 2.60 2.99
C HIS A 270 -16.32 2.42 1.56
N TYR A 271 -16.37 1.19 1.05
CA TYR A 271 -16.86 0.85 -0.27
C TYR A 271 -18.31 1.29 -0.46
N ASP A 272 -19.19 0.97 0.49
CA ASP A 272 -20.59 1.44 0.51
C ASP A 272 -20.68 2.97 0.43
N GLY A 273 -19.81 3.67 1.17
CA GLY A 273 -19.74 5.13 1.16
C GLY A 273 -19.27 5.69 -0.19
N VAL A 274 -18.21 5.11 -0.76
CA VAL A 274 -17.67 5.50 -2.07
C VAL A 274 -18.70 5.26 -3.17
N MET A 275 -19.30 4.07 -3.23
CA MET A 275 -20.30 3.74 -4.24
C MET A 275 -21.57 4.59 -4.12
N ARG A 276 -21.92 5.04 -2.92
CA ARG A 276 -23.10 5.88 -2.69
C ARG A 276 -22.88 7.36 -3.03
N TYR A 277 -21.70 7.90 -2.75
CA TYR A 277 -21.47 9.35 -2.75
C TYR A 277 -20.44 9.82 -3.78
N ILE A 278 -19.48 8.97 -4.16
CA ILE A 278 -18.38 9.30 -5.07
C ILE A 278 -18.63 8.71 -6.46
N SER A 279 -19.21 7.50 -6.54
CA SER A 279 -19.54 6.87 -7.83
C SER A 279 -20.75 7.53 -8.50
N GLN A 280 -20.58 7.92 -9.76
CA GLN A 280 -21.61 8.43 -10.65
C GLN A 280 -21.54 7.66 -11.98
N GLY A 281 -22.00 6.40 -11.96
CA GLY A 281 -21.81 5.46 -13.06
C GLY A 281 -20.32 5.12 -13.21
N PRO A 282 -19.72 5.27 -14.41
CA PRO A 282 -18.30 4.97 -14.61
C PRO A 282 -17.35 6.05 -14.05
N LEU A 283 -17.88 7.20 -13.61
CA LEU A 283 -17.09 8.31 -13.06
C LEU A 283 -16.96 8.20 -11.55
N LEU A 284 -15.78 8.52 -11.03
CA LEU A 284 -15.50 8.62 -9.60
C LEU A 284 -15.12 10.08 -9.29
N VAL A 285 -16.02 10.82 -8.63
CA VAL A 285 -15.86 12.26 -8.40
C VAL A 285 -15.53 12.59 -6.96
N ASP A 286 -14.64 13.55 -6.75
CA ASP A 286 -14.31 14.04 -5.41
C ASP A 286 -15.47 14.86 -4.84
N VAL A 287 -15.84 14.59 -3.59
CA VAL A 287 -16.91 15.27 -2.85
C VAL A 287 -16.39 15.82 -1.53
N HIS A 288 -17.17 16.70 -0.88
CA HIS A 288 -16.84 17.13 0.48
C HIS A 288 -17.31 16.10 1.52
N MET A 289 -16.42 15.66 2.41
CA MET A 289 -16.71 14.65 3.45
C MET A 289 -17.97 14.96 4.29
N HIS A 290 -18.19 16.22 4.66
CA HIS A 290 -19.33 16.66 5.48
C HIS A 290 -20.58 17.02 4.65
N LYS A 291 -20.43 17.19 3.34
CA LYS A 291 -21.50 17.53 2.40
C LYS A 291 -21.31 16.73 1.11
N PRO A 292 -21.54 15.41 1.14
CA PRO A 292 -21.19 14.51 0.04
C PRO A 292 -22.02 14.73 -1.23
N THR A 293 -23.06 15.55 -1.17
CA THR A 293 -23.84 15.97 -2.35
C THR A 293 -23.20 17.12 -3.13
N SER A 294 -22.07 17.66 -2.66
CA SER A 294 -21.34 18.74 -3.32
C SER A 294 -19.99 18.24 -3.80
N ALA A 295 -19.77 18.34 -5.11
CA ALA A 295 -18.48 18.07 -5.72
C ALA A 295 -17.42 19.01 -5.13
N ALA A 296 -16.28 18.46 -4.75
CA ALA A 296 -15.14 19.21 -4.26
C ALA A 296 -14.19 19.60 -5.39
N ARG A 297 -14.16 18.81 -6.47
CA ARG A 297 -13.34 19.05 -7.68
C ARG A 297 -14.08 18.60 -8.92
N ASN A 298 -13.73 19.22 -10.05
CA ASN A 298 -14.29 18.90 -11.38
C ASN A 298 -13.29 18.14 -12.27
N PHE A 299 -12.33 17.43 -11.66
CA PHE A 299 -11.35 16.65 -12.38
C PHE A 299 -11.14 15.28 -11.74
N MET A 300 -10.76 14.32 -12.57
CA MET A 300 -10.35 12.97 -12.19
C MET A 300 -8.84 12.85 -12.37
N ASP A 301 -8.13 12.37 -11.35
CA ASP A 301 -6.71 12.03 -11.49
C ASP A 301 -6.53 10.59 -11.99
N ALA A 302 -5.41 10.33 -12.65
CA ALA A 302 -5.10 8.99 -13.16
C ALA A 302 -4.93 7.93 -12.07
N LEU A 303 -4.69 8.33 -10.81
CA LEU A 303 -4.43 7.40 -9.72
C LEU A 303 -5.68 6.61 -9.36
N LEU A 304 -6.89 7.12 -9.64
CA LEU A 304 -8.14 6.36 -9.46
C LEU A 304 -8.21 5.07 -10.29
N ALA A 305 -7.35 4.90 -11.29
CA ALA A 305 -7.34 3.73 -12.17
C ALA A 305 -7.04 2.40 -11.46
N PHE A 306 -6.59 2.43 -10.20
CA PHE A 306 -6.48 1.24 -9.35
C PHE A 306 -7.84 0.69 -8.88
N TRP A 307 -8.87 1.54 -8.81
CA TRP A 307 -10.15 1.22 -8.16
C TRP A 307 -10.86 0.01 -8.80
N PRO A 308 -10.94 -0.13 -10.14
CA PRO A 308 -11.50 -1.31 -10.78
C PRO A 308 -10.79 -2.61 -10.37
N GLY A 309 -9.47 -2.56 -10.11
CA GLY A 309 -8.71 -3.70 -9.61
C GLY A 309 -9.16 -4.12 -8.20
N LEU A 310 -9.48 -3.16 -7.32
CA LEU A 310 -10.06 -3.47 -6.01
C LEU A 310 -11.48 -4.04 -6.13
N GLN A 311 -12.28 -3.49 -7.04
CA GLN A 311 -13.64 -4.00 -7.29
C GLN A 311 -13.61 -5.46 -7.77
N VAL A 312 -12.69 -5.80 -8.68
CA VAL A 312 -12.47 -7.20 -9.09
C VAL A 312 -12.06 -8.07 -7.90
N LEU A 313 -11.16 -7.57 -7.03
CA LEU A 313 -10.67 -8.33 -5.88
C LEU A 313 -11.79 -8.68 -4.87
N VAL A 314 -12.81 -7.82 -4.73
CA VAL A 314 -13.99 -8.10 -3.89
C VAL A 314 -15.15 -8.76 -4.63
N GLY A 315 -14.98 -9.07 -5.92
CA GLY A 315 -15.98 -9.74 -6.74
C GLY A 315 -17.06 -8.83 -7.34
N ASP A 316 -16.91 -7.50 -7.27
CA ASP A 316 -17.85 -6.55 -7.86
C ASP A 316 -17.49 -6.24 -9.33
N ILE A 317 -17.76 -7.21 -10.20
CA ILE A 317 -17.26 -7.21 -11.60
C ILE A 317 -17.97 -6.18 -12.48
N GLY A 318 -19.26 -5.92 -12.27
CA GLY A 318 -20.04 -5.03 -13.15
C GLY A 318 -19.49 -3.59 -13.17
N PRO A 319 -19.47 -2.89 -12.02
CA PRO A 319 -18.90 -1.54 -11.90
C PRO A 319 -17.42 -1.47 -12.29
N ALA A 320 -16.66 -2.55 -12.03
CA ALA A 320 -15.26 -2.64 -12.44
C ALA A 320 -15.10 -2.56 -13.96
N VAL A 321 -15.93 -3.31 -14.70
CA VAL A 321 -15.93 -3.31 -16.16
C VAL A 321 -16.31 -1.93 -16.70
N GLU A 322 -17.33 -1.28 -16.14
CA GLU A 322 -17.76 0.05 -16.58
C GLU A 322 -16.66 1.11 -16.42
N THR A 323 -16.04 1.15 -15.24
CA THR A 323 -14.96 2.11 -14.93
C THR A 323 -13.71 1.81 -15.75
N HIS A 324 -13.34 0.53 -15.90
CA HIS A 324 -12.19 0.12 -16.70
C HIS A 324 -12.38 0.44 -18.18
N GLU A 325 -13.57 0.20 -18.74
CA GLU A 325 -13.89 0.52 -20.12
C GLU A 325 -13.79 2.04 -20.37
N MET A 326 -14.30 2.86 -19.46
CA MET A 326 -14.13 4.31 -19.54
C MET A 326 -12.64 4.70 -19.59
N LEU A 327 -11.82 4.17 -18.69
CA LEU A 327 -10.37 4.43 -18.68
C LEU A 327 -9.69 3.96 -19.97
N TYR A 328 -10.09 2.81 -20.49
CA TYR A 328 -9.59 2.27 -21.75
C TYR A 328 -9.94 3.20 -22.94
N GLN A 329 -11.15 3.75 -23.00
CA GLN A 329 -11.53 4.72 -24.03
C GLN A 329 -10.71 6.02 -23.94
N VAL A 330 -10.37 6.48 -22.73
CA VAL A 330 -9.48 7.64 -22.53
C VAL A 330 -8.08 7.33 -23.08
N VAL A 331 -7.52 6.17 -22.74
CA VAL A 331 -6.21 5.73 -23.25
C VAL A 331 -6.24 5.62 -24.78
N LYS A 332 -7.29 5.04 -25.35
CA LYS A 332 -7.45 4.91 -26.81
C LYS A 332 -7.52 6.27 -27.51
N ARG A 333 -8.11 7.28 -26.86
CA ARG A 333 -8.21 8.64 -27.40
C ARG A 333 -6.91 9.43 -27.30
N HIS A 334 -6.17 9.27 -26.21
CA HIS A 334 -5.00 10.10 -25.89
C HIS A 334 -3.65 9.38 -26.03
N ASN A 335 -3.65 8.09 -26.41
CA ASN A 335 -2.51 7.16 -26.41
C ASN A 335 -1.90 6.85 -25.04
N PHE A 336 -2.32 7.57 -23.99
CA PHE A 336 -1.96 7.37 -22.59
C PHE A 336 -3.09 7.87 -21.71
N LEU A 337 -3.08 7.50 -20.42
CA LEU A 337 -4.00 8.05 -19.43
C LEU A 337 -3.41 9.38 -18.92
N PRO A 338 -4.05 10.54 -19.16
CA PRO A 338 -3.54 11.83 -18.67
C PRO A 338 -3.58 11.87 -17.14
N GLU A 339 -2.58 12.51 -16.53
CA GLU A 339 -2.47 12.59 -15.05
C GLU A 339 -3.71 13.23 -14.40
N VAL A 340 -4.34 14.17 -15.10
CA VAL A 340 -5.59 14.82 -14.70
C VAL A 340 -6.49 15.02 -15.93
N GLY A 341 -7.76 14.64 -15.82
CA GLY A 341 -8.80 14.89 -16.83
C GLY A 341 -9.96 15.69 -16.25
N VAL A 342 -10.47 16.69 -16.97
CA VAL A 342 -11.64 17.47 -16.55
C VAL A 342 -12.90 16.67 -16.81
N VAL A 343 -13.80 16.60 -15.82
CA VAL A 343 -15.15 16.06 -15.96
C VAL A 343 -16.04 17.22 -16.43
N SER A 344 -16.28 17.30 -17.75
CA SER A 344 -17.13 18.34 -18.37
C SER A 344 -18.30 17.73 -19.11
#